data_AF-A0A6C0KQT2-F1
#
_entry.id   AF-A0A6C0KQT2-F1
#
_cell.length_a   1.000
_cell.length_b   1.000
_cell.length_c   1.000
_cell.angle_alpha   90.00
_cell.angle_beta   90.00
_cell.angle_gamma   90.00
#
_symmetry.space_group_name_H-M   'P 1'
#
loop_
_entity.id
_entity.type
_entity.pdbx_description
1 polymer ?
#
loop_
_entity_poly.entity_id
_entity_poly.type
_entity_poly.pdbx_seq_one_letter_code
_entity_poly.pdbx_strand_id
1 'polypeptide(L)'
;MGSDNPKSSSSNVLTYNRILLKIKYSLYSALVFFLFANPETSLILQKVFGSYVTFVQSSGALTISGILCTTVLFFFTMLGLMLLPSD
;
A
#
# COMPACT_ATOMS: atom_id res chain seq x y z
N MET A 1 51.03 -14.41 -15.31
CA MET A 1 49.81 -15.25 -15.25
C MET A 1 49.08 -14.87 -13.96
N GLY A 2 47.81 -14.47 -14.05
CA GLY A 2 47.00 -14.05 -12.89
C GLY A 2 46.18 -12.82 -13.22
N SER A 3 45.05 -13.02 -13.90
CA SER A 3 44.07 -11.97 -14.22
C SER A 3 42.93 -12.02 -13.21
N ASP A 4 43.02 -11.18 -12.18
CA ASP A 4 42.01 -11.12 -11.14
C ASP A 4 40.91 -10.15 -11.61
N ASN A 5 39.79 -10.70 -12.08
CA ASN A 5 38.65 -9.92 -12.59
C ASN A 5 37.62 -9.69 -11.46
N PRO A 6 37.45 -8.46 -10.93
CA PRO A 6 36.53 -8.18 -9.80
C PRO A 6 35.06 -7.99 -10.22
N LYS A 7 34.59 -8.61 -11.32
CA LYS A 7 33.26 -8.32 -11.91
C LYS A 7 32.10 -9.20 -11.43
N SER A 8 32.32 -10.12 -10.49
CA SER A 8 31.29 -11.10 -10.07
C SER A 8 30.43 -10.69 -8.86
N SER A 9 30.93 -9.80 -7.99
CA SER A 9 30.22 -9.45 -6.74
C SER A 9 29.13 -8.36 -6.93
N SER A 10 29.32 -7.42 -7.87
CA SER A 10 28.43 -6.28 -8.04
C SER A 10 27.05 -6.62 -8.64
N SER A 11 26.94 -7.69 -9.42
CA SER A 11 25.67 -8.10 -10.06
C SER A 11 24.66 -8.66 -9.05
N ASN A 12 25.15 -9.43 -8.07
CA ASN A 12 24.31 -10.01 -7.02
C ASN A 12 23.74 -8.91 -6.12
N VAL A 13 24.56 -7.96 -5.67
CA VAL A 13 24.12 -6.84 -4.81
C VAL A 13 23.06 -5.97 -5.51
N LEU A 14 23.24 -5.64 -6.79
CA LEU A 14 22.25 -4.90 -7.57
C LEU A 14 20.92 -5.67 -7.72
N THR A 15 20.98 -6.99 -7.84
CA THR A 15 19.80 -7.86 -7.97
C THR A 15 19.06 -7.98 -6.64
N TYR A 16 19.77 -8.21 -5.53
CA TYR A 16 19.19 -8.22 -4.18
C TYR A 16 18.54 -6.89 -3.85
N ASN A 17 19.18 -5.76 -4.17
CA ASN A 17 18.64 -4.44 -3.88
C ASN A 17 17.34 -4.18 -4.66
N ARG A 18 17.27 -4.58 -5.94
CA ARG A 18 16.04 -4.51 -6.75
C ARG A 18 14.92 -5.39 -6.20
N ILE A 19 15.24 -6.58 -5.70
CA ILE A 19 14.24 -7.49 -5.12
C ILE A 19 13.74 -6.96 -3.77
N LEU A 20 14.63 -6.49 -2.89
CA LEU A 20 14.26 -5.89 -1.60
C LEU A 20 13.36 -4.66 -1.77
N LEU A 21 13.67 -3.81 -2.74
CA LEU A 21 12.81 -2.68 -3.11
C LEU A 21 11.41 -3.16 -3.51
N LYS A 22 11.32 -4.16 -4.41
CA LYS A 22 10.04 -4.73 -4.84
C LYS A 22 9.24 -5.34 -3.69
N ILE A 23 9.91 -6.07 -2.79
CA ILE A 23 9.28 -6.64 -1.60
C ILE A 23 8.71 -5.51 -0.73
N LYS A 24 9.50 -4.46 -0.46
CA LYS A 24 9.07 -3.31 0.35
C LYS A 24 7.80 -2.67 -0.20
N TYR A 25 7.77 -2.38 -1.50
CA TYR A 25 6.58 -1.81 -2.16
C TYR A 25 5.40 -2.78 -2.17
N SER A 26 5.63 -4.08 -2.42
CA SER A 26 4.56 -5.08 -2.36
C SER A 26 3.99 -5.25 -0.95
N LEU A 27 4.82 -5.12 0.09
CA LEU A 27 4.40 -5.22 1.49
C LEU A 27 3.54 -4.02 1.88
N TYR A 28 3.95 -2.79 1.53
CA TYR A 28 3.09 -1.62 1.67
C TYR A 28 1.76 -1.84 0.94
N SER A 29 1.83 -2.41 -0.27
CA SER A 29 0.63 -2.68 -1.05
C SER A 29 -0.35 -3.62 -0.34
N ALA A 30 0.18 -4.68 0.26
CA ALA A 30 -0.59 -5.69 0.96
C ALA A 30 -1.14 -5.19 2.29
N LEU A 31 -0.37 -4.40 3.05
CA LEU A 31 -0.80 -3.87 4.36
C LEU A 31 -1.98 -2.92 4.24
N VAL A 32 -1.93 -1.98 3.29
CA VAL A 32 -3.06 -1.06 3.09
C VAL A 32 -4.25 -1.84 2.50
N PHE A 33 -4.03 -2.78 1.58
CA PHE A 33 -5.13 -3.61 1.08
C PHE A 33 -5.80 -4.39 2.21
N PHE A 34 -5.01 -5.01 3.09
CA PHE A 34 -5.50 -5.71 4.27
C PHE A 34 -6.29 -4.79 5.21
N LEU A 35 -5.78 -3.58 5.44
CA LEU A 35 -6.46 -2.59 6.26
C LEU A 35 -7.83 -2.23 5.67
N PHE A 36 -7.92 -1.94 4.36
CA PHE A 36 -9.17 -1.56 3.70
C PHE A 36 -10.13 -2.74 3.46
N ALA A 37 -9.61 -3.97 3.32
CA ALA A 37 -10.42 -5.18 3.20
C ALA A 37 -11.13 -5.55 4.51
N ASN A 38 -10.71 -4.97 5.64
CA ASN A 38 -11.37 -5.21 6.92
C ASN A 38 -12.70 -4.43 7.01
N PRO A 39 -13.85 -5.10 7.26
CA PRO A 39 -15.14 -4.43 7.41
C PRO A 39 -15.16 -3.41 8.56
N GLU A 40 -14.36 -3.62 9.61
CA GLU A 40 -14.21 -2.65 10.71
C GLU A 40 -13.64 -1.32 10.25
N THR A 41 -12.68 -1.35 9.32
CA THR A 41 -12.09 -0.13 8.74
C THR A 41 -13.14 0.66 7.99
N SER A 42 -14.07 -0.02 7.29
CA SER A 42 -15.17 0.63 6.58
C SER A 42 -16.17 1.28 7.55
N LEU A 43 -16.43 0.67 8.70
CA LEU A 43 -17.24 1.26 9.78
C LEU A 43 -16.56 2.48 10.42
N ILE A 44 -15.24 2.41 10.64
CA ILE A 44 -14.46 3.55 11.16
C ILE A 44 -14.48 4.70 10.14
N LEU A 45 -14.27 4.41 8.86
CA LEU A 45 -14.37 5.41 7.79
C LEU A 45 -15.75 6.03 7.75
N GLN A 46 -16.82 5.25 7.93
CA GLN A 46 -18.16 5.78 8.02
C GLN A 46 -18.39 6.60 9.29
N LYS A 47 -17.75 6.31 10.43
CA LYS A 47 -17.83 7.18 11.61
C LYS A 47 -17.09 8.51 11.40
N VAL A 48 -15.93 8.47 10.74
CA VAL A 48 -15.09 9.66 10.52
C VAL A 48 -15.62 10.53 9.38
N PHE A 49 -16.00 9.92 8.26
CA PHE A 49 -16.44 10.60 7.06
C PHE A 49 -17.97 10.51 6.84
N GLY A 50 -18.72 9.78 7.66
CA GLY A 50 -20.18 9.64 7.53
C GLY A 50 -20.96 10.94 7.64
N SER A 51 -20.34 11.98 8.22
CA SER A 51 -20.90 13.33 8.20
C SER A 51 -20.84 13.99 6.81
N TYR A 52 -19.97 13.52 5.92
CA TYR A 52 -19.77 14.06 4.56
C TYR A 52 -20.26 13.13 3.46
N VAL A 53 -20.12 11.80 3.62
CA VAL A 53 -20.48 10.80 2.61
C VAL A 53 -21.05 9.54 3.28
N THR A 54 -22.16 9.01 2.79
CA THR A 54 -22.72 7.75 3.28
C THR A 54 -21.98 6.56 2.64
N PHE A 55 -21.09 5.91 3.39
CA PHE A 55 -20.22 4.81 2.89
C PHE A 55 -20.88 3.43 2.90
N VAL A 56 -21.68 3.14 3.92
CA VAL A 56 -22.33 1.84 4.10
C VAL A 56 -23.83 2.05 4.10
N GLN A 57 -24.52 1.30 3.25
CA GLN A 57 -25.96 1.27 3.20
C GLN A 57 -26.51 0.43 4.37
N SER A 58 -27.76 0.63 4.76
CA SER A 58 -28.39 -0.12 5.87
C SER A 58 -28.39 -1.64 5.69
N SER A 59 -28.09 -2.13 4.48
CA SER A 59 -27.90 -3.54 4.13
C SER A 59 -26.50 -4.10 4.43
N GLY A 60 -25.56 -3.28 4.91
CA GLY A 60 -24.17 -3.67 5.15
C GLY A 60 -23.27 -3.64 3.90
N ALA A 61 -23.81 -3.26 2.73
CA ALA A 61 -23.05 -3.13 1.50
C ALA A 61 -22.42 -1.72 1.36
N LEU A 62 -21.23 -1.66 0.77
CA LEU A 62 -20.61 -0.38 0.38
C LEU A 62 -21.41 0.26 -0.76
N THR A 63 -21.75 1.53 -0.62
CA THR A 63 -22.35 2.33 -1.69
C THR A 63 -21.33 2.66 -2.76
N ILE A 64 -21.78 3.00 -3.97
CA ILE A 64 -20.89 3.44 -5.07
C ILE A 64 -20.02 4.64 -4.67
N SER A 65 -20.61 5.61 -3.96
CA SER A 65 -19.89 6.74 -3.37
C SER A 65 -18.90 6.28 -2.30
N GLY A 66 -19.26 5.28 -1.49
CA GLY A 66 -18.38 4.63 -0.53
C GLY A 66 -17.16 4.01 -1.20
N ILE A 67 -17.36 3.22 -2.25
CA ILE A 67 -16.29 2.55 -3.02
C ILE A 67 -15.32 3.58 -3.62
N LEU A 68 -15.84 4.64 -4.23
CA LEU A 68 -15.01 5.70 -4.80
C LEU A 68 -14.20 6.40 -3.71
N CYS A 69 -14.82 6.75 -2.59
CA CYS A 69 -14.11 7.42 -1.52
C CYS A 69 -13.08 6.50 -0.83
N THR A 70 -13.38 5.22 -0.62
CA THR A 70 -12.40 4.23 -0.14
C THR A 70 -11.25 4.05 -1.12
N THR A 71 -11.50 4.13 -2.43
CA THR A 71 -10.44 4.04 -3.45
C THR A 71 -9.51 5.26 -3.39
N VAL A 72 -10.08 6.46 -3.23
CA VAL A 72 -9.30 7.69 -3.04
C VAL A 72 -8.48 7.63 -1.74
N LEU A 73 -9.09 7.19 -0.64
CA LEU A 73 -8.41 7.01 0.65
C LEU A 73 -7.30 5.96 0.58
N PHE A 74 -7.52 4.87 -0.15
CA PHE A 74 -6.50 3.84 -0.42
C PHE A 74 -5.32 4.43 -1.20
N PHE A 75 -5.61 5.22 -2.24
CA PHE A 75 -4.57 5.89 -3.02
C PHE A 75 -3.76 6.85 -2.15
N PHE A 76 -4.40 7.69 -1.33
CA PHE A 76 -3.71 8.62 -0.45
C PHE A 76 -2.91 7.93 0.65
N THR A 77 -3.41 6.84 1.23
CA THR A 77 -2.66 6.08 2.24
C THR A 77 -1.45 5.36 1.64
N MET A 78 -1.58 4.79 0.43
CA MET A 78 -0.42 4.26 -0.32
C MET A 78 0.60 5.34 -0.65
N LEU A 79 0.13 6.47 -1.16
CA LEU A 79 0.97 7.59 -1.52
C LEU A 79 1.70 8.12 -0.28
N GLY A 80 1.01 8.25 0.86
CA GLY A 80 1.60 8.64 2.13
C GLY A 80 2.65 7.65 2.63
N LEU A 81 2.40 6.34 2.54
CA LEU A 81 3.39 5.32 2.91
C LEU A 81 4.61 5.32 1.99
N MET A 82 4.43 5.60 0.69
CA MET A 82 5.54 5.70 -0.26
C MET A 82 6.32 7.01 -0.13
N LEU A 83 5.66 8.10 0.29
CA LEU A 83 6.28 9.39 0.57
C LEU A 83 6.94 9.46 1.94
N LEU A 84 6.61 8.54 2.86
CA LEU A 84 7.18 8.52 4.19
C LEU A 84 8.71 8.33 4.05
N PRO A 85 9.52 9.33 4.45
CA PRO A 85 10.96 9.22 4.35
C PRO A 85 11.42 8.08 5.27
N SER A 86 11.99 7.05 4.65
CA SER A 86 12.74 6.01 5.36
C SER A 86 14.20 6.47 5.44
N ASP A 87 14.44 7.47 6.28
CA ASP A 87 15.78 7.77 6.82
C ASP A 87 16.15 6.75 7.91
#